data_AF-A0A9D7IRQ3-F1
#
_entry.id   AF-A0A9D7IRQ3-F1
#
_cell.length_a   1.000
_cell.length_b   1.000
_cell.length_c   1.000
_cell.angle_alpha   90.00
_cell.angle_beta   90.00
_cell.angle_gamma   90.00
#
_symmetry.space_group_name_H-M   'P 1'
#
loop_
_entity.id
_entity.type
_entity.pdbx_description
1 polymer ?
#
loop_
_entity_poly.entity_id
_entity_poly.type
_entity_poly.pdbx_seq_one_letter_code
_entity_poly.pdbx_strand_id
1 'polypeptide(L)'
;MSEDRLDPLALRMLAWACLWSPLADDAEHQEAWELLALPGVFADVRLDYWNSFHAGSPQPPISLLFHALLRREGSSAREDLMRAADYLDLESGDKRLPPDHLGPACEVFGLAIERQETALVHGLRERYLRPWAQQACAMLGEHPALLALVDRLAADIESAPA
;
A
#
# COMPACT_ATOMS: atom_id res chain seq x y z
N MET A 1 10.70 20.14 24.72
CA MET A 1 9.76 19.10 24.27
C MET A 1 9.48 19.41 22.82
N SER A 2 10.30 18.86 21.93
CA SER A 2 10.01 18.92 20.50
C SER A 2 8.79 18.03 20.30
N GLU A 3 7.71 18.55 19.71
CA GLU A 3 6.64 17.69 19.23
C GLU A 3 7.30 16.69 18.26
N ASP A 4 7.24 15.39 18.60
CA ASP A 4 7.71 14.31 17.73
C ASP A 4 6.83 14.34 16.48
N ARG A 5 7.30 15.11 15.49
CA ARG A 5 6.63 15.22 14.21
C ARG A 5 6.95 13.96 13.44
N LEU A 6 5.94 13.10 13.29
CA LEU A 6 6.00 11.91 12.44
C LEU A 6 6.62 12.25 11.08
N ASP A 7 7.43 11.32 10.56
CA ASP A 7 8.04 11.43 9.25
C ASP A 7 6.92 11.62 8.20
N PRO A 8 6.99 12.69 7.37
CA PRO A 8 5.96 12.95 6.37
C PRO A 8 5.73 11.80 5.39
N LEU A 9 6.75 11.00 5.08
CA LEU A 9 6.61 9.82 4.24
C LEU A 9 5.94 8.66 4.99
N ALA A 10 6.27 8.46 6.27
CA ALA A 10 5.57 7.46 7.10
C ALA A 10 4.07 7.76 7.18
N LEU A 11 3.69 9.03 7.37
CA LEU A 11 2.30 9.47 7.31
C LEU A 11 1.64 9.19 5.96
N ARG A 12 2.33 9.44 4.84
CA ARG A 12 1.80 9.11 3.51
C ARG A 12 1.60 7.60 3.34
N MET A 13 2.45 6.77 3.92
CA MET A 13 2.26 5.32 3.88
C MET A 13 1.00 4.86 4.63
N LEU A 14 0.63 5.52 5.72
CA LEU A 14 -0.65 5.26 6.40
C LEU A 14 -1.84 5.69 5.53
N ALA A 15 -1.74 6.83 4.83
CA ALA A 15 -2.76 7.23 3.87
C ALA A 15 -2.90 6.23 2.71
N TRP A 16 -1.79 5.68 2.20
CA TRP A 16 -1.83 4.57 1.24
C TRP A 16 -2.50 3.34 1.82
N ALA A 17 -2.20 2.97 3.06
CA ALA A 17 -2.84 1.84 3.72
C ALA A 17 -4.37 2.00 3.81
N CYS A 18 -4.83 3.19 4.19
CA CYS A 18 -6.23 3.57 4.20
C CYS A 18 -6.85 3.49 2.81
N LEU A 19 -6.22 4.09 1.79
CA LEU A 19 -6.73 4.11 0.43
C LEU A 19 -6.89 2.69 -0.14
N TRP A 20 -5.90 1.82 0.06
CA TRP A 20 -5.93 0.43 -0.42
C TRP A 20 -6.87 -0.47 0.39
N SER A 21 -7.36 -0.03 1.54
CA SER A 21 -8.22 -0.84 2.39
C SER A 21 -9.66 -0.86 1.85
N PRO A 22 -10.24 -2.03 1.55
CA PRO A 22 -11.67 -2.14 1.26
C PRO A 22 -12.55 -1.99 2.50
N LEU A 23 -11.94 -1.85 3.68
CA LEU A 23 -12.65 -1.64 4.95
C LEU A 23 -12.88 -0.16 5.26
N ALA A 24 -12.16 0.73 4.57
CA ALA A 24 -12.33 2.17 4.70
C ALA A 24 -13.57 2.63 3.90
N ASP A 25 -14.25 3.66 4.40
CA ASP A 25 -15.39 4.26 3.72
C ASP A 25 -14.98 5.34 2.70
N ASP A 26 -15.96 5.83 1.92
CA ASP A 26 -15.71 6.81 0.86
C ASP A 26 -15.13 8.14 1.42
N ALA A 27 -15.41 8.50 2.69
CA ALA A 27 -14.87 9.71 3.31
C ALA A 27 -13.41 9.51 3.70
N GLU A 28 -13.08 8.37 4.30
CA GLU A 28 -11.70 7.97 4.61
C GLU A 28 -10.85 7.87 3.34
N HIS A 29 -11.39 7.30 2.25
CA HIS A 29 -10.71 7.29 0.95
C HIS A 29 -10.49 8.69 0.39
N GLN A 30 -11.46 9.60 0.54
CA GLN A 30 -11.30 10.99 0.11
C GLN A 30 -10.24 11.73 0.93
N GLU A 31 -10.19 11.54 2.25
CA GLU A 31 -9.15 12.13 3.11
C GLU A 31 -7.75 11.62 2.74
N ALA A 32 -7.62 10.31 2.50
CA ALA A 32 -6.38 9.72 2.02
C ALA A 32 -5.97 10.29 0.65
N TRP A 33 -6.93 10.47 -0.26
CA TRP A 33 -6.70 11.05 -1.59
C TRP A 33 -6.09 12.45 -1.52
N GLU A 34 -6.64 13.29 -0.64
CA GLU A 34 -6.18 14.65 -0.40
C GLU A 34 -4.80 14.69 0.26
N LEU A 35 -4.56 13.86 1.28
CA LEU A 35 -3.28 13.78 1.99
C LEU A 35 -2.15 13.34 1.04
N LEU A 36 -2.44 12.41 0.13
CA LEU A 36 -1.51 11.94 -0.90
C LEU A 36 -1.31 12.95 -2.04
N ALA A 37 -2.05 14.07 -2.03
CA ALA A 37 -2.07 15.09 -3.07
C ALA A 37 -2.31 14.49 -4.47
N LEU A 38 -3.23 13.53 -4.55
CA LEU A 38 -3.64 12.91 -5.80
C LEU A 38 -4.54 13.88 -6.61
N PRO A 39 -4.47 13.85 -7.95
CA PRO A 39 -5.24 14.77 -8.77
C PRO A 39 -6.75 14.51 -8.68
N GLY A 40 -7.54 15.58 -8.71
CA GLY A 40 -9.01 15.50 -8.69
C GLY A 40 -9.56 15.07 -7.33
N VAL A 41 -10.71 14.41 -7.34
CA VAL A 41 -11.37 13.85 -6.14
C VAL A 41 -11.58 12.34 -6.32
N PHE A 42 -11.56 11.59 -5.22
CA PHE A 42 -11.67 10.13 -5.27
C PHE A 42 -12.97 9.67 -5.96
N ALA A 43 -14.07 10.41 -5.74
CA ALA A 43 -15.38 10.12 -6.32
C ALA A 43 -15.35 9.97 -7.85
N ASP A 44 -14.47 10.72 -8.54
CA ASP A 44 -14.38 10.73 -10.01
C ASP A 44 -13.77 9.43 -10.56
N VAL A 45 -12.89 8.78 -9.80
CA VAL A 45 -12.18 7.55 -10.20
C VAL A 45 -12.67 6.31 -9.47
N ARG A 46 -13.57 6.48 -8.49
CA ARG A 46 -14.01 5.44 -7.55
C ARG A 46 -14.45 4.17 -8.25
N LEU A 47 -15.26 4.27 -9.31
CA LEU A 47 -15.75 3.09 -10.03
C LEU A 47 -14.61 2.30 -10.69
N ASP A 48 -13.71 2.99 -11.38
CA ASP A 48 -12.56 2.36 -12.05
C ASP A 48 -11.58 1.76 -11.04
N TYR A 49 -11.39 2.44 -9.92
CA TYR A 49 -10.60 1.98 -8.79
C TYR A 49 -11.15 0.66 -8.22
N TRP A 50 -12.43 0.63 -7.84
CA TRP A 50 -13.06 -0.59 -7.31
C TRP A 50 -13.03 -1.73 -8.32
N ASN A 51 -13.34 -1.47 -9.60
CA ASN A 51 -13.33 -2.49 -10.65
C ASN A 51 -11.93 -3.03 -10.99
N SER A 52 -10.87 -2.27 -10.68
CA SER A 52 -9.50 -2.67 -10.98
C SER A 52 -8.85 -3.45 -9.83
N PHE A 53 -9.08 -3.03 -8.58
CA PHE A 53 -8.34 -3.53 -7.43
C PHE A 53 -9.14 -4.42 -6.47
N HIS A 54 -10.46 -4.29 -6.45
CA HIS A 54 -11.29 -4.88 -5.38
C HIS A 54 -12.41 -5.80 -5.90
N ALA A 55 -13.01 -5.45 -7.04
CA ALA A 55 -14.10 -6.18 -7.65
C ALA A 55 -13.62 -6.95 -8.89
N GLY A 56 -14.11 -8.18 -9.06
CA GLY A 56 -13.85 -9.00 -10.23
C GLY A 56 -14.18 -10.47 -9.99
N SER A 57 -14.47 -11.21 -11.07
CA SER A 57 -14.77 -12.65 -11.02
C SER A 57 -13.87 -13.39 -12.03
N PRO A 58 -13.11 -14.42 -11.60
CA PRO A 58 -13.03 -14.97 -10.24
C PRO A 58 -12.22 -14.12 -9.24
N GLN A 59 -11.53 -13.07 -9.71
CA GLN A 59 -10.70 -12.17 -8.89
C GLN A 59 -10.60 -10.79 -9.57
N PRO A 60 -10.23 -9.71 -8.84
CA PRO A 60 -9.97 -8.41 -9.45
C PRO A 60 -8.84 -8.47 -10.48
N PRO A 61 -8.85 -7.61 -11.52
CA PRO A 61 -7.80 -7.54 -12.52
C PRO A 61 -6.40 -7.39 -11.93
N ILE A 62 -6.25 -6.55 -10.90
CA ILE A 62 -4.98 -6.31 -10.22
C ILE A 62 -5.15 -6.67 -8.76
N SER A 63 -4.54 -7.79 -8.35
CA SER A 63 -4.63 -8.23 -6.97
C SER A 63 -3.82 -7.34 -6.03
N LEU A 64 -4.45 -6.93 -4.93
CA LEU A 64 -3.77 -6.27 -3.80
C LEU A 64 -3.03 -7.27 -2.89
N LEU A 65 -3.10 -8.58 -3.17
CA LEU A 65 -2.35 -9.60 -2.44
C LEU A 65 -1.04 -9.88 -3.17
N PHE A 66 0.10 -9.70 -2.50
CA PHE A 66 1.41 -9.86 -3.13
C PHE A 66 1.63 -11.25 -3.70
N HIS A 67 1.20 -12.30 -2.99
CA HIS A 67 1.37 -13.67 -3.48
C HIS A 67 0.68 -13.90 -4.82
N ALA A 68 -0.51 -13.30 -5.01
CA ALA A 68 -1.31 -13.47 -6.22
C ALA A 68 -0.73 -12.65 -7.38
N LEU A 69 -0.44 -11.36 -7.17
CA LEU A 69 0.07 -10.50 -8.24
C LEU A 69 1.51 -10.89 -8.64
N LEU A 70 2.37 -11.17 -7.66
CA LEU A 70 3.79 -11.49 -7.87
C LEU A 70 4.04 -12.98 -8.12
N ARG A 71 3.00 -13.81 -8.13
CA ARG A 71 3.07 -15.28 -8.30
C ARG A 71 4.05 -15.96 -7.33
N ARG A 72 3.94 -15.60 -6.05
CA ARG A 72 4.77 -16.12 -4.96
C ARG A 72 3.97 -17.06 -4.07
N GLU A 73 4.66 -17.84 -3.26
CA GLU A 73 4.03 -18.68 -2.25
C GLU A 73 3.37 -17.82 -1.15
N GLY A 74 2.06 -17.99 -0.95
CA GLY A 74 1.27 -17.15 -0.04
C GLY A 74 1.63 -17.31 1.45
N SER A 75 1.91 -18.52 1.90
CA SER A 75 2.42 -18.81 3.27
C SER A 75 3.70 -18.03 3.54
N SER A 76 4.69 -18.18 2.66
CA SER A 76 5.98 -17.49 2.79
C SER A 76 5.82 -15.96 2.81
N ALA A 77 5.00 -15.40 1.90
CA ALA A 77 4.77 -13.95 1.85
C ALA A 77 4.11 -13.42 3.13
N ARG A 78 3.10 -14.13 3.64
CA ARG A 78 2.40 -13.75 4.88
C ARG A 78 3.30 -13.86 6.10
N GLU A 79 4.04 -14.95 6.24
CA GLU A 79 4.96 -15.14 7.35
C GLU A 79 6.05 -14.06 7.40
N ASP A 80 6.60 -13.67 6.26
CA ASP A 80 7.61 -12.60 6.20
C ASP A 80 7.03 -11.25 6.67
N LEU A 81 5.84 -10.89 6.19
CA LEU A 81 5.18 -9.63 6.56
C LEU A 81 4.65 -9.64 8.00
N MET A 82 4.16 -10.77 8.50
CA MET A 82 3.79 -10.93 9.90
C MET A 82 5.00 -10.77 10.83
N ARG A 83 6.15 -11.34 10.47
CA ARG A 83 7.39 -11.17 11.24
C ARG A 83 7.86 -9.71 11.25
N ALA A 84 7.72 -9.01 10.13
CA ALA A 84 8.03 -7.59 10.05
C ALA A 84 7.09 -6.76 10.95
N ALA A 85 5.78 -7.03 10.91
CA ALA A 85 4.81 -6.35 11.76
C ALA A 85 5.07 -6.63 13.25
N ASP A 86 5.34 -7.88 13.62
CA ASP A 86 5.68 -8.30 14.99
C ASP A 86 6.96 -7.63 15.50
N TYR A 87 8.01 -7.57 14.68
CA TYR A 87 9.25 -6.86 14.99
C TYR A 87 9.02 -5.36 15.26
N LEU A 88 8.03 -4.76 14.60
CA LEU A 88 7.66 -3.35 14.78
C LEU A 88 6.60 -3.14 15.87
N ASP A 89 6.25 -4.17 16.65
CA ASP A 89 5.17 -4.14 17.66
C ASP A 89 3.83 -3.63 17.09
N LEU A 90 3.55 -3.92 15.81
CA LEU A 90 2.31 -3.51 15.17
C LEU A 90 1.19 -4.49 15.51
N GLU A 91 0.35 -4.12 16.47
CA GLU A 91 -0.85 -4.88 16.82
C GLU A 91 -1.90 -4.76 15.70
N SER A 92 -2.39 -5.89 15.21
CA SER A 92 -3.48 -5.87 14.24
C SER A 92 -4.84 -5.80 14.95
N GLY A 93 -5.72 -4.90 14.52
CA GLY A 93 -7.05 -4.70 15.11
C GLY A 93 -8.04 -5.86 14.86
N ASP A 94 -9.30 -5.65 15.25
CA ASP A 94 -10.37 -6.68 15.17
C ASP A 94 -10.81 -7.01 13.74
N LYS A 95 -10.65 -6.08 12.79
CA LYS A 95 -10.88 -6.31 11.35
C LYS A 95 -9.54 -6.36 10.63
N ARG A 96 -9.14 -7.55 10.17
CA ARG A 96 -7.82 -7.77 9.56
C ARG A 96 -7.93 -8.09 8.09
N LEU A 97 -7.22 -7.30 7.29
CA LEU A 97 -6.85 -7.71 5.94
C LEU A 97 -5.77 -8.81 6.03
N PRO A 98 -5.62 -9.64 4.99
CA PRO A 98 -4.53 -10.60 4.93
C PRO A 98 -3.16 -9.91 5.13
N PRO A 99 -2.18 -10.52 5.81
CA PRO A 99 -0.88 -9.88 6.06
C PRO A 99 -0.11 -9.50 4.79
N ASP A 100 -0.33 -10.23 3.70
CA ASP A 100 0.29 -9.97 2.40
C ASP A 100 -0.53 -9.07 1.49
N HIS A 101 -1.53 -8.39 2.04
CA HIS A 101 -2.28 -7.34 1.38
C HIS A 101 -1.48 -6.03 1.36
N LEU A 102 -1.59 -5.27 0.27
CA LEU A 102 -0.85 -4.01 0.07
C LEU A 102 -1.09 -3.00 1.19
N GLY A 103 -2.33 -2.85 1.66
CA GLY A 103 -2.70 -1.96 2.77
C GLY A 103 -1.85 -2.17 4.04
N PRO A 104 -1.95 -3.31 4.73
CA PRO A 104 -1.09 -3.61 5.88
C PRO A 104 0.41 -3.52 5.59
N ALA A 105 0.84 -3.88 4.38
CA ALA A 105 2.25 -3.75 4.02
C ALA A 105 2.71 -2.29 3.92
N CYS A 106 1.84 -1.36 3.50
CA CYS A 106 2.10 0.08 3.58
C CYS A 106 2.21 0.54 5.04
N GLU A 107 1.39 0.04 5.97
CA GLU A 107 1.51 0.37 7.40
C GLU A 107 2.86 -0.07 7.98
N VAL A 108 3.23 -1.34 7.74
CA VAL A 108 4.53 -1.90 8.16
C VAL A 108 5.68 -1.10 7.56
N PHE A 109 5.60 -0.75 6.28
CA PHE A 109 6.63 0.04 5.61
C PHE A 109 6.74 1.46 6.16
N GLY A 110 5.61 2.12 6.41
CA GLY A 110 5.55 3.45 7.03
C GLY A 110 6.17 3.46 8.42
N LEU A 111 5.83 2.47 9.26
CA LEU A 111 6.39 2.35 10.60
C LEU A 111 7.89 2.01 10.57
N ALA A 112 8.34 1.20 9.61
CA ALA A 112 9.76 0.95 9.40
C ALA A 112 10.52 2.23 9.01
N ILE A 113 9.92 3.11 8.20
CA ILE A 113 10.48 4.43 7.87
C ILE A 113 10.58 5.30 9.13
N GLU A 114 9.50 5.41 9.90
CA GLU A 114 9.44 6.20 11.12
C GLU A 114 10.52 5.77 12.13
N ARG A 115 10.72 4.46 12.29
CA ARG A 115 11.72 3.88 13.20
C ARG A 115 13.12 3.80 12.61
N GLN A 116 13.33 4.28 11.38
CA GLN A 116 14.61 4.23 10.67
C GLN A 116 15.17 2.80 10.53
N GLU A 117 14.29 1.82 10.37
CA GLU A 117 14.64 0.41 10.20
C GLU A 117 15.09 0.13 8.76
N THR A 118 16.23 0.70 8.36
CA THR A 118 16.81 0.67 7.00
C THR A 118 16.76 -0.71 6.35
N ALA A 119 17.17 -1.77 7.06
CA ALA A 119 17.19 -3.12 6.49
C ALA A 119 15.78 -3.63 6.15
N LEU A 120 14.79 -3.28 6.99
CA LEU A 120 13.40 -3.65 6.78
C LEU A 120 12.78 -2.82 5.65
N VAL A 121 13.02 -1.52 5.62
CA VAL A 121 12.61 -0.62 4.53
C VAL A 121 13.15 -1.13 3.19
N HIS A 122 14.46 -1.36 3.08
CA HIS A 122 15.06 -1.92 1.87
C HIS A 122 14.44 -3.28 1.51
N GLY A 123 14.31 -4.17 2.49
CA GLY A 123 13.73 -5.50 2.29
C GLY A 123 12.30 -5.50 1.73
N LEU A 124 11.41 -4.69 2.33
CA LEU A 124 10.01 -4.58 1.93
C LEU A 124 9.88 -3.93 0.55
N ARG A 125 10.67 -2.88 0.30
CA ARG A 125 10.74 -2.19 -0.99
C ARG A 125 11.08 -3.14 -2.13
N GLU A 126 12.20 -3.85 -2.00
CA GLU A 126 12.74 -4.71 -3.07
C GLU A 126 11.92 -5.98 -3.27
N ARG A 127 11.41 -6.59 -2.19
CA ARG A 127 10.74 -7.90 -2.28
C ARG A 127 9.26 -7.82 -2.64
N TYR A 128 8.59 -6.71 -2.33
CA TYR A 128 7.13 -6.62 -2.41
C TYR A 128 6.64 -5.34 -3.08
N LEU A 129 6.93 -4.17 -2.50
CA LEU A 129 6.27 -2.92 -2.89
C LEU A 129 6.65 -2.43 -4.30
N ARG A 130 7.95 -2.35 -4.63
CA ARG A 130 8.40 -1.96 -5.97
C ARG A 130 7.96 -2.98 -7.03
N PRO A 131 8.16 -4.31 -6.85
CA PRO A 131 7.67 -5.29 -7.81
C PRO A 131 6.16 -5.22 -8.03
N TRP A 132 5.39 -4.97 -6.96
CA TRP A 132 3.93 -4.84 -7.06
C TRP A 132 3.56 -3.62 -7.92
N ALA A 133 4.15 -2.45 -7.66
CA ALA A 133 3.87 -1.25 -8.44
C ALA A 133 4.23 -1.42 -9.92
N GLN A 134 5.39 -2.03 -10.21
CA GLN A 134 5.81 -2.32 -11.58
C GLN A 134 4.84 -3.24 -12.31
N GLN A 135 4.40 -4.32 -11.65
CA GLN A 135 3.45 -5.28 -12.23
C GLN A 135 2.06 -4.67 -12.39
N ALA A 136 1.60 -3.86 -11.43
CA ALA A 136 0.33 -3.15 -11.50
C ALA A 136 0.31 -2.16 -12.68
N CYS A 137 1.35 -1.32 -12.84
CA CYS A 137 1.46 -0.42 -13.99
C CYS A 137 1.44 -1.18 -15.33
N ALA A 138 2.17 -2.31 -15.44
CA ALA A 138 2.17 -3.13 -16.64
C ALA A 138 0.78 -3.72 -16.97
N MET A 139 -0.05 -3.98 -15.97
CA MET A 139 -1.39 -4.55 -16.13
C MET A 139 -2.48 -3.50 -16.36
N LEU A 140 -2.28 -2.27 -15.87
CA LEU A 140 -3.22 -1.16 -16.07
C LEU A 140 -3.29 -0.67 -17.53
N GLY A 141 -2.34 -1.02 -18.40
CA GLY A 141 -2.40 -0.65 -19.81
C GLY A 141 -2.53 0.87 -20.01
N GLU A 142 -3.62 1.33 -20.65
CA GLU A 142 -3.87 2.75 -20.95
C GLU A 142 -4.97 3.37 -20.07
N HIS A 143 -4.94 3.15 -18.75
CA HIS A 143 -5.83 3.83 -17.79
C HIS A 143 -5.10 4.99 -17.09
N PRO A 144 -5.13 6.24 -17.61
CA PRO A 144 -4.21 7.29 -17.17
C PRO A 144 -4.37 7.69 -15.70
N ALA A 145 -5.60 7.73 -15.19
CA ALA A 145 -5.87 8.09 -13.79
C ALA A 145 -5.36 7.03 -12.80
N LEU A 146 -5.55 5.74 -13.11
CA LEU A 146 -5.07 4.65 -12.27
C LEU A 146 -3.55 4.45 -12.40
N LEU A 147 -2.97 4.73 -13.57
CA LEU A 147 -1.52 4.79 -13.72
C LEU A 147 -0.92 5.89 -12.85
N ALA A 148 -1.48 7.10 -12.87
CA ALA A 148 -1.01 8.20 -12.02
C ALA A 148 -1.09 7.87 -10.53
N LEU A 149 -2.13 7.11 -10.11
CA LEU A 149 -2.26 6.59 -8.75
C LEU A 149 -1.09 5.66 -8.38
N VAL A 150 -0.80 4.65 -9.20
CA VAL A 150 0.28 3.68 -8.93
C VAL A 150 1.65 4.33 -9.05
N ASP A 151 1.85 5.23 -10.02
CA ASP A 151 3.09 5.99 -10.18
C ASP A 151 3.37 6.88 -8.96
N ARG A 152 2.32 7.47 -8.37
CA ARG A 152 2.48 8.25 -7.14
C ARG A 152 2.87 7.38 -5.95
N LEU A 153 2.27 6.21 -5.80
CA LEU A 153 2.68 5.22 -4.79
C LEU A 153 4.14 4.81 -5.00
N ALA A 154 4.54 4.50 -6.24
CA ALA A 154 5.90 4.13 -6.59
C ALA A 154 6.90 5.24 -6.25
N ALA A 155 6.57 6.50 -6.54
CA ALA A 155 7.42 7.64 -6.19
C ALA A 155 7.63 7.76 -4.68
N ASP A 156 6.58 7.56 -3.88
CA ASP A 156 6.71 7.57 -2.41
C ASP A 156 7.56 6.38 -1.91
N ILE A 157 7.36 5.17 -2.45
CA ILE A 157 8.18 3.99 -2.14
C ILE A 157 9.67 4.24 -2.42
N GLU A 158 10.00 4.84 -3.56
CA GLU A 158 11.39 5.13 -3.94
C GLU A 158 12.00 6.27 -3.11
N SER A 159 11.18 7.17 -2.58
CA SER A 159 11.65 8.27 -1.73
C SER A 159 12.08 7.82 -0.32
N ALA A 160 11.79 6.58 0.06
CA ALA A 160 12.16 6.04 1.37
C ALA A 160 13.69 5.95 1.53
N PRO A 161 14.23 6.28 2.73
CA PRO A 161 15.67 6.22 2.99
C PRO A 161 16.21 4.81 2.78
N ALA A 162 17.46 4.72 2.31
CA ALA A 162 18.11 3.47 1.96
C ALA A 162 18.41 2.59 3.18
#